data_AF-A0A3M6TJK5-F1
#
_entry.id   AF-A0A3M6TJK5-F1
#
_cell.length_a   1.000
_cell.length_b   1.000
_cell.length_c   1.000
_cell.angle_alpha   90.00
_cell.angle_beta   90.00
_cell.angle_gamma   90.00
#
_symmetry.space_group_name_H-M   'P 1'
#
loop_
_entity.id
_entity.type
_entity.pdbx_description
1 polymer ?
#
loop_
_entity_poly.entity_id
_entity_poly.type
_entity_poly.pdbx_seq_one_letter_code
_entity_poly.pdbx_strand_id
1 'polypeptide(L)'
;MDYDYAKRTTEDFYDEGISDPYPMIIERAARAIGNNIFYNAHFYFRDNLKIQRTHTYINQVREPVSRYISHYSYMHNTRHRPAWRINKMIRNGELNETIQQCFERESQGCKKNLMTRFFCGPEKFCKNDGRRALKRAKENILKHYVVVGLLEHFHLTLKVLQRRLPYFLPVFPRNSDVKMNQAVKRSSNFVSEEMMLRIKQANWADVELYDFVKQLFWRQVTACGVS
;
A
#
# COMPACT_ATOMS: atom_id res chain seq x y z
N MET A 1 -12.96 12.69 18.81
CA MET A 1 -11.64 12.25 19.31
C MET A 1 -10.65 13.28 18.83
N ASP A 2 -10.16 14.11 19.75
CA ASP A 2 -9.06 15.01 19.44
C ASP A 2 -7.79 14.17 19.36
N TYR A 3 -7.24 14.07 18.16
CA TYR A 3 -5.95 13.44 17.94
C TYR A 3 -4.87 14.48 18.25
N ASP A 4 -3.84 14.10 19.00
CA ASP A 4 -2.65 14.95 19.24
C ASP A 4 -1.71 15.00 18.01
N TYR A 5 -2.27 14.77 16.82
CA TYR A 5 -1.56 14.81 15.55
C TYR A 5 -2.44 15.28 14.40
N ALA A 6 -1.83 15.92 13.41
CA ALA A 6 -2.49 16.29 12.17
C ALA A 6 -2.54 15.10 11.19
N LYS A 7 -3.72 14.81 10.62
CA LYS A 7 -3.88 13.79 9.56
C LYS A 7 -3.95 14.45 8.18
N ARG A 8 -3.16 13.96 7.23
CA ARG A 8 -3.22 14.36 5.81
C ARG A 8 -3.31 13.13 4.91
N THR A 9 -4.14 13.21 3.86
CA THR A 9 -4.35 12.13 2.89
C THR A 9 -4.34 12.67 1.47
N THR A 10 -3.85 11.88 0.52
CA THR A 10 -3.93 12.20 -0.91
C THR A 10 -4.36 10.97 -1.72
N GLU A 11 -5.32 11.17 -2.63
CA GLU A 11 -5.90 10.10 -3.46
C GLU A 11 -5.30 10.00 -4.87
N ASP A 12 -4.31 10.84 -5.22
CA ASP A 12 -3.65 10.73 -6.51
C ASP A 12 -2.65 9.58 -6.51
N PHE A 13 -2.79 8.71 -7.51
CA PHE A 13 -1.89 7.58 -7.68
C PHE A 13 -0.68 8.04 -8.48
N TYR A 14 0.53 7.64 -8.05
CA TYR A 14 1.77 7.74 -8.82
C TYR A 14 2.29 9.14 -9.14
N ASP A 15 2.69 9.95 -8.14
CA ASP A 15 3.52 11.18 -8.37
C ASP A 15 3.04 12.10 -9.54
N GLU A 16 1.75 12.05 -9.92
CA GLU A 16 1.19 12.71 -11.13
C GLU A 16 0.83 14.19 -10.87
N GLY A 17 1.15 14.71 -9.68
CA GLY A 17 0.83 16.08 -9.27
C GLY A 17 1.64 17.12 -10.04
N ILE A 18 0.95 18.02 -10.76
CA ILE A 18 1.55 19.10 -11.56
C ILE A 18 2.19 20.20 -10.68
N SER A 19 1.75 20.37 -9.43
CA SER A 19 2.15 21.51 -8.58
C SER A 19 3.17 21.19 -7.49
N ASP A 20 3.20 19.97 -6.94
CA ASP A 20 4.19 19.53 -5.94
C ASP A 20 4.18 17.98 -5.85
N PRO A 21 5.30 17.26 -6.11
CA PRO A 21 5.42 15.84 -5.81
C PRO A 21 5.13 15.53 -4.33
N TYR A 22 4.61 14.34 -4.02
CA TYR A 22 4.28 13.97 -2.64
C TYR A 22 5.38 14.21 -1.60
N PRO A 23 6.66 13.92 -1.90
CA PRO A 23 7.77 14.28 -1.01
C PRO A 23 7.76 15.76 -0.59
N MET A 24 7.55 16.68 -1.53
CA MET A 24 7.54 18.13 -1.24
C MET A 24 6.34 18.53 -0.37
N ILE A 25 5.17 17.94 -0.62
CA ILE A 25 3.97 18.20 0.21
C ILE A 25 4.19 17.73 1.65
N ILE A 26 4.77 16.52 1.82
CA ILE A 26 5.10 15.95 3.12
C ILE A 26 6.14 16.82 3.84
N GLU A 27 7.22 17.21 3.15
CA GLU A 27 8.28 18.07 3.69
C GLU A 27 7.77 19.47 4.09
N ARG A 28 6.85 20.06 3.31
CA ARG A 28 6.22 21.34 3.64
C ARG A 28 5.33 21.22 4.87
N ALA A 29 4.49 20.18 4.94
CA ALA A 29 3.64 19.92 6.09
C ALA A 29 4.47 19.67 7.36
N ALA A 30 5.55 18.89 7.25
CA ALA A 30 6.48 18.60 8.33
C ALA A 30 7.29 19.82 8.82
N ARG A 31 7.37 20.90 8.03
CA ARG A 31 7.95 22.17 8.50
C ARG A 31 6.92 23.08 9.16
N ALA A 32 5.68 23.09 8.65
CA ALA A 32 4.65 24.02 9.09
C ALA A 32 3.93 23.62 10.39
N ILE A 33 3.80 22.33 10.69
CA ILE A 33 2.98 21.85 11.81
C ILE A 33 3.88 21.52 13.00
N GLY A 34 3.70 22.21 14.14
CA GLY A 34 4.51 22.00 15.35
C GLY A 34 4.29 20.65 16.05
N ASN A 35 3.09 20.06 15.90
CA ASN A 35 2.72 18.78 16.52
C ASN A 35 3.16 17.56 15.68
N ASN A 36 2.90 16.36 16.20
CA ASN A 36 3.03 15.10 15.47
C ASN A 36 2.15 15.11 14.21
N ILE A 37 2.58 14.42 13.14
CA ILE A 37 1.86 14.40 11.86
C ILE A 37 1.79 12.97 11.35
N PHE A 38 0.59 12.54 10.98
CA PHE A 38 0.35 11.30 10.25
C PHE A 38 0.00 11.61 8.80
N TYR A 39 0.82 11.12 7.87
CA TYR A 39 0.61 11.31 6.44
C TYR A 39 0.34 9.98 5.76
N ASN A 40 -0.74 9.90 4.97
CA ASN A 40 -1.07 8.75 4.14
C ASN A 40 -1.11 9.18 2.67
N ALA A 41 -0.27 8.58 1.85
CA ALA A 41 -0.20 8.85 0.42
C ALA A 41 0.23 7.65 -0.39
N HIS A 42 -0.16 7.66 -1.66
CA HIS A 42 0.20 6.67 -2.66
C HIS A 42 1.47 7.10 -3.41
N PHE A 43 2.64 6.97 -2.77
CA PHE A 43 3.95 7.27 -3.38
C PHE A 43 4.96 6.15 -3.15
N TYR A 44 5.93 6.02 -4.08
CA TYR A 44 7.05 5.09 -3.91
C TYR A 44 7.93 5.51 -2.73
N PHE A 45 8.57 4.57 -2.04
CA PHE A 45 9.48 4.85 -0.93
C PHE A 45 10.56 5.90 -1.28
N ARG A 46 10.98 6.70 -0.30
CA ARG A 46 12.08 7.67 -0.38
C ARG A 46 12.90 7.62 0.90
N ASP A 47 14.20 7.43 0.81
CA ASP A 47 15.13 7.52 1.95
C ASP A 47 15.67 8.94 2.18
N ASN A 48 15.37 9.87 1.27
CA ASN A 48 15.97 11.20 1.20
C ASN A 48 14.97 12.35 1.43
N LEU A 49 13.89 12.11 2.19
CA LEU A 49 12.95 13.18 2.56
C LEU A 49 13.64 14.24 3.41
N LYS A 50 13.48 15.52 3.05
CA LYS A 50 14.06 16.68 3.75
C LYS A 50 13.26 17.06 5.00
N ILE A 51 13.08 16.09 5.90
CA ILE A 51 12.37 16.25 7.17
C ILE A 51 13.40 16.33 8.30
N GLN A 52 13.49 17.50 8.94
CA GLN A 52 14.45 17.76 10.03
C GLN A 52 14.12 16.99 11.32
N ARG A 53 12.84 16.63 11.53
CA ARG A 53 12.39 15.87 12.69
C ARG A 53 12.50 14.36 12.48
N THR A 54 12.53 13.61 13.58
CA THR A 54 12.45 12.15 13.53
C THR A 54 11.17 11.72 12.82
N HIS A 55 11.29 10.74 11.92
CA HIS A 55 10.18 10.21 11.16
C HIS A 55 10.43 8.74 10.85
N THR A 56 9.36 8.01 10.54
CA THR A 56 9.42 6.61 10.16
C THR A 56 8.29 6.30 9.19
N TYR A 57 8.41 5.18 8.48
CA TYR A 57 7.36 4.70 7.61
C TYR A 57 6.54 3.60 8.29
N ILE A 58 5.26 3.56 7.94
CA ILE A 58 4.39 2.42 8.18
C ILE A 58 3.76 2.01 6.86
N ASN A 59 3.38 0.74 6.73
CA ASN A 59 2.60 0.30 5.57
C ASN A 59 1.75 -0.92 5.89
N GLN A 60 0.87 -1.30 4.98
CA GLN A 60 0.05 -2.51 5.02
C GLN A 60 0.22 -3.28 3.71
N VAL A 61 0.45 -4.59 3.81
CA VAL A 61 0.44 -5.51 2.68
C VAL A 61 -0.74 -6.46 2.77
N ARG A 62 -1.00 -7.15 1.67
CA ARG A 62 -2.08 -8.13 1.54
C ARG A 62 -1.58 -9.26 0.65
N GLU A 63 -2.16 -10.45 0.81
CA GLU A 63 -1.93 -11.57 -0.10
C GLU A 63 -1.95 -11.10 -1.58
N PRO A 64 -0.87 -11.33 -2.35
CA PRO A 64 -0.65 -10.70 -3.65
C PRO A 64 -1.75 -10.91 -4.68
N VAL A 65 -2.29 -12.13 -4.81
CA VAL A 65 -3.34 -12.44 -5.80
C VAL A 65 -4.63 -11.69 -5.44
N SER A 66 -5.02 -11.76 -4.17
CA SER A 66 -6.17 -11.07 -3.59
C SER A 66 -6.05 -9.55 -3.74
N ARG A 67 -4.85 -8.99 -3.51
CA ARG A 67 -4.55 -7.57 -3.73
C ARG A 67 -4.70 -7.19 -5.19
N TYR A 68 -4.21 -8.03 -6.10
CA TYR A 68 -4.27 -7.80 -7.54
C TYR A 68 -5.72 -7.76 -8.06
N ILE A 69 -6.51 -8.79 -7.75
CA ILE A 69 -7.92 -8.86 -8.14
C ILE A 69 -8.70 -7.69 -7.54
N SER A 70 -8.46 -7.39 -6.25
CA SER A 70 -9.11 -6.27 -5.57
C SER A 70 -8.77 -4.92 -6.21
N HIS A 71 -7.55 -4.72 -6.69
CA HIS A 71 -7.15 -3.49 -7.36
C HIS A 71 -7.78 -3.37 -8.75
N TYR A 72 -7.81 -4.46 -9.51
CA TYR A 72 -8.55 -4.54 -10.77
C TYR A 72 -10.03 -4.15 -10.58
N SER A 73 -10.73 -4.81 -9.65
CA SER A 73 -12.15 -4.52 -9.37
C SER A 73 -12.36 -3.11 -8.84
N TYR A 74 -11.44 -2.59 -8.01
CA TYR A 74 -11.47 -1.19 -7.60
C TYR A 74 -11.45 -0.31 -8.84
N MET A 75 -10.42 -0.43 -9.68
CA MET A 75 -10.22 0.42 -10.88
C MET A 75 -11.43 0.44 -11.82
N HIS A 76 -12.12 -0.68 -11.96
CA HIS A 76 -13.30 -0.82 -12.84
C HIS A 76 -14.64 -0.43 -12.16
N ASN A 77 -14.64 -0.14 -10.86
CA ASN A 77 -15.84 0.37 -10.19
C ASN A 77 -15.98 1.88 -10.45
N THR A 78 -16.93 2.25 -11.31
CA THR A 78 -17.16 3.63 -11.77
C THR A 78 -18.08 4.45 -10.87
N ARG A 79 -18.82 3.82 -9.93
CA ARG A 79 -19.95 4.43 -9.19
C ARG A 79 -19.59 5.74 -8.46
N HIS A 80 -18.35 5.86 -7.99
CA HIS A 80 -17.86 7.02 -7.25
C HIS A 80 -16.53 7.56 -7.80
N ARG A 81 -16.23 7.32 -9.08
CA ARG A 81 -15.00 7.80 -9.71
C ARG A 81 -15.21 9.17 -10.36
N PRO A 82 -14.27 10.12 -10.22
CA PRO A 82 -14.29 11.36 -10.98
C PRO A 82 -14.35 11.10 -12.49
N ALA A 83 -15.15 11.89 -13.21
CA ALA A 83 -15.37 11.73 -14.66
C ALA A 83 -14.07 11.74 -15.47
N TRP A 84 -13.08 12.57 -15.09
CA TRP A 84 -11.78 12.61 -15.77
C TRP A 84 -11.00 11.30 -15.68
N ARG A 85 -11.10 10.55 -14.56
CA ARG A 85 -10.46 9.23 -14.40
C ARG A 85 -11.16 8.19 -15.28
N ILE A 86 -12.49 8.25 -15.36
CA ILE A 86 -13.27 7.38 -16.25
C ILE A 86 -12.91 7.68 -17.71
N ASN A 87 -12.86 8.94 -18.11
CA ASN A 87 -12.47 9.36 -19.46
C ASN A 87 -11.02 8.94 -19.80
N LYS A 88 -10.09 8.97 -18.84
CA LYS A 88 -8.73 8.42 -19.01
C LYS A 88 -8.77 6.92 -19.32
N MET A 89 -9.56 6.13 -18.57
CA MET A 89 -9.73 4.69 -18.83
C MET A 89 -10.38 4.41 -20.18
N ILE A 90 -11.40 5.18 -20.58
CA ILE A 90 -12.05 5.06 -21.91
C ILE A 90 -11.03 5.30 -23.02
N ARG A 91 -10.26 6.39 -22.95
CA ARG A 91 -9.24 6.73 -23.95
C ARG A 91 -8.15 5.66 -24.07
N ASN A 92 -7.79 5.03 -22.96
CA ASN A 92 -6.80 3.95 -22.92
C ASN A 92 -7.37 2.58 -23.32
N GLY A 93 -8.70 2.45 -23.51
CA GLY A 93 -9.35 1.17 -23.75
C GLY A 93 -9.36 0.24 -22.53
N GLU A 94 -9.25 0.80 -21.32
CA GLU A 94 -9.15 0.09 -20.04
C GLU A 94 -10.49 0.01 -19.29
N LEU A 95 -11.56 0.70 -19.73
CA LEU A 95 -12.79 0.76 -18.94
C LEU A 95 -13.55 -0.57 -18.89
N ASN A 96 -13.63 -1.27 -20.02
CA ASN A 96 -14.44 -2.47 -20.21
C ASN A 96 -13.58 -3.72 -20.43
N GLU A 97 -12.29 -3.65 -20.12
CA GLU A 97 -11.40 -4.80 -20.29
C GLU A 97 -11.72 -5.89 -19.26
N THR A 98 -11.54 -7.16 -19.66
CA THR A 98 -11.59 -8.27 -18.72
C THR A 98 -10.31 -8.34 -17.89
N ILE A 99 -10.32 -9.08 -16.77
CA ILE A 99 -9.11 -9.27 -15.96
C ILE A 99 -7.97 -9.93 -16.76
N GLN A 100 -8.32 -10.80 -17.73
CA GLN A 100 -7.35 -11.41 -18.63
C GLN A 100 -6.73 -10.38 -19.56
N GLN A 101 -7.54 -9.54 -20.21
CA GLN A 101 -7.06 -8.47 -21.09
C GLN A 101 -6.19 -7.47 -20.31
N CYS A 102 -6.64 -7.09 -19.11
CA CYS A 102 -5.91 -6.21 -18.19
C CYS A 102 -4.54 -6.80 -17.80
N PHE A 103 -4.48 -8.10 -17.54
CA PHE A 103 -3.23 -8.81 -17.24
C PHE A 103 -2.27 -8.88 -18.43
N GLU A 104 -2.79 -9.18 -19.62
CA GLU A 104 -2.01 -9.32 -20.86
C GLU A 104 -1.43 -7.98 -21.32
N ARG A 105 -2.21 -6.90 -21.19
CA ARG A 105 -1.81 -5.53 -21.53
C ARG A 105 -1.01 -4.83 -20.43
N GLU A 106 -0.97 -5.43 -19.22
CA GLU A 106 -0.52 -4.77 -18.00
C GLU A 106 -1.13 -3.37 -17.82
N SER A 107 -2.45 -3.26 -18.02
CA SER A 107 -3.20 -2.02 -17.85
C SER A 107 -3.07 -1.45 -16.43
N GLN A 108 -3.53 -0.22 -16.20
CA GLN A 108 -3.32 0.47 -14.93
C GLN A 108 -3.80 -0.32 -13.69
N GLY A 109 -4.89 -1.08 -13.81
CA GLY A 109 -5.41 -1.94 -12.73
C GLY A 109 -4.62 -3.23 -12.48
N CYS A 110 -3.67 -3.56 -13.36
CA CYS A 110 -3.05 -4.89 -13.47
C CYS A 110 -1.51 -4.82 -13.48
N LYS A 111 -0.93 -3.78 -12.89
CA LYS A 111 0.54 -3.69 -12.74
C LYS A 111 1.06 -4.82 -11.85
N LYS A 112 2.07 -5.54 -12.35
CA LYS A 112 2.76 -6.63 -11.65
C LYS A 112 3.72 -6.11 -10.57
N ASN A 113 3.94 -6.92 -9.54
CA ASN A 113 4.89 -6.70 -8.44
C ASN A 113 4.75 -5.31 -7.80
N LEU A 114 3.50 -4.86 -7.63
CA LEU A 114 3.22 -3.48 -7.23
C LEU A 114 3.71 -3.20 -5.81
N MET A 115 3.51 -4.12 -4.86
CA MET A 115 3.97 -3.90 -3.47
C MET A 115 5.48 -3.76 -3.44
N THR A 116 6.20 -4.66 -4.09
CA THR A 116 7.67 -4.64 -4.23
C THR A 116 8.15 -3.32 -4.79
N ARG A 117 7.51 -2.82 -5.85
CA ARG A 117 7.86 -1.53 -6.47
C ARG A 117 7.68 -0.37 -5.49
N PHE A 118 6.57 -0.34 -4.74
CA PHE A 118 6.30 0.69 -3.73
C PHE A 118 7.36 0.73 -2.63
N PHE A 119 7.78 -0.42 -2.11
CA PHE A 119 8.85 -0.48 -1.11
C PHE A 119 10.25 -0.27 -1.69
N CYS A 120 10.47 -0.58 -2.97
CA CYS A 120 11.78 -0.42 -3.61
C CYS A 120 12.14 1.05 -3.78
N GLY A 121 11.25 1.86 -4.37
CA GLY A 121 11.52 3.27 -4.66
C GLY A 121 11.19 3.68 -6.11
N PRO A 122 11.47 4.94 -6.48
CA PRO A 122 11.13 5.50 -7.78
C PRO A 122 12.07 5.09 -8.92
N GLU A 123 13.19 4.42 -8.61
CA GLU A 123 14.24 4.15 -9.57
C GLU A 123 13.74 3.24 -10.70
N LYS A 124 14.23 3.47 -11.92
CA LYS A 124 13.84 2.70 -13.11
C LYS A 124 14.03 1.18 -12.91
N PHE A 125 15.06 0.77 -12.19
CA PHE A 125 15.31 -0.65 -11.91
C PHE A 125 14.23 -1.26 -11.00
N CYS A 126 13.61 -0.48 -10.11
CA CYS A 126 12.52 -0.97 -9.27
C CYS A 126 11.35 -1.50 -10.12
N LYS A 127 11.12 -0.90 -11.30
CA LYS A 127 10.09 -1.35 -12.26
C LYS A 127 10.55 -2.50 -13.15
N ASN A 128 11.80 -2.49 -13.59
CA ASN A 128 12.26 -3.34 -14.69
C ASN A 128 13.07 -4.58 -14.25
N ASP A 129 13.59 -4.58 -13.02
CA ASP A 129 14.41 -5.67 -12.47
C ASP A 129 13.80 -6.15 -11.15
N GLY A 130 12.92 -7.17 -11.25
CA GLY A 130 12.18 -7.68 -10.10
C GLY A 130 13.06 -8.22 -8.97
N ARG A 131 14.22 -8.83 -9.29
CA ARG A 131 15.14 -9.38 -8.28
C ARG A 131 15.84 -8.27 -7.50
N ARG A 132 16.39 -7.28 -8.21
CA ARG A 132 17.02 -6.13 -7.57
C ARG A 132 16.00 -5.29 -6.82
N ALA A 133 14.79 -5.15 -7.37
CA ALA A 133 13.68 -4.46 -6.72
C ALA A 133 13.28 -5.11 -5.41
N LEU A 134 13.14 -6.45 -5.40
CA LEU A 134 12.80 -7.21 -4.22
C LEU A 134 13.87 -7.10 -3.12
N LYS A 135 15.14 -7.22 -3.50
CA LYS A 135 16.26 -7.05 -2.55
C LYS A 135 16.20 -5.66 -1.91
N ARG A 136 16.08 -4.60 -2.72
CA ARG A 136 15.97 -3.22 -2.23
C ARG A 136 14.73 -2.99 -1.37
N ALA A 137 13.58 -3.54 -1.76
CA ALA A 137 12.34 -3.48 -0.98
C ALA A 137 12.51 -4.09 0.42
N LYS A 138 13.10 -5.29 0.52
CA LYS A 138 13.38 -5.95 1.80
C LYS A 138 14.33 -5.12 2.67
N GLU A 139 15.40 -4.58 2.08
CA GLU A 139 16.34 -3.69 2.77
C GLU A 139 15.66 -2.42 3.30
N ASN A 140 14.83 -1.78 2.47
CA ASN A 140 14.12 -0.56 2.86
C ASN A 140 13.13 -0.83 4.00
N ILE A 141 12.40 -1.95 3.95
CA ILE A 141 11.49 -2.39 5.02
C ILE A 141 12.24 -2.52 6.34
N LEU A 142 13.38 -3.23 6.36
CA LEU A 142 14.15 -3.44 7.59
C LEU A 142 14.73 -2.15 8.17
N LYS A 143 15.13 -1.20 7.30
CA LYS A 143 15.83 0.02 7.72
C LYS A 143 14.90 1.16 8.12
N HIS A 144 13.77 1.32 7.42
CA HIS A 144 12.99 2.57 7.48
C HIS A 144 11.55 2.39 7.96
N TYR A 145 11.00 1.17 7.93
CA TYR A 145 9.63 0.92 8.33
C TYR A 145 9.55 0.40 9.76
N VAL A 146 8.86 1.13 10.64
CA VAL A 146 8.66 0.69 12.02
C VAL A 146 7.72 -0.51 12.09
N VAL A 147 6.70 -0.56 11.22
CA VAL A 147 5.75 -1.67 11.08
C VAL A 147 5.28 -1.77 9.62
N VAL A 148 5.32 -2.98 9.08
CA VAL A 148 4.58 -3.36 7.87
C VAL A 148 3.60 -4.45 8.26
N GLY A 149 2.31 -4.11 8.30
CA GLY A 149 1.26 -5.02 8.76
C GLY A 149 0.62 -5.84 7.64
N LEU A 150 -0.16 -6.83 8.05
CA LEU A 150 -0.93 -7.71 7.18
C LEU A 150 -2.41 -7.31 7.22
N LEU A 151 -3.04 -7.10 6.07
CA LEU A 151 -4.43 -6.65 6.00
C LEU A 151 -5.39 -7.66 6.66
N GLU A 152 -5.18 -8.96 6.46
CA GLU A 152 -5.96 -10.02 7.10
C GLU A 152 -5.77 -10.09 8.63
N HIS A 153 -4.75 -9.43 9.17
CA HIS A 153 -4.49 -9.28 10.61
C HIS A 153 -4.46 -7.80 11.02
N PHE A 154 -5.32 -6.97 10.42
CA PHE A 154 -5.32 -5.52 10.64
C PHE A 154 -5.47 -5.13 12.12
N HIS A 155 -6.30 -5.84 12.88
CA HIS A 155 -6.47 -5.57 14.31
C HIS A 155 -5.18 -5.80 15.11
N LEU A 156 -4.43 -6.87 14.80
CA LEU A 156 -3.11 -7.12 15.40
C LEU A 156 -2.09 -6.06 14.97
N THR A 157 -2.14 -5.62 13.72
CA THR A 157 -1.32 -4.48 13.25
C THR A 157 -1.56 -3.23 14.09
N LEU A 158 -2.82 -2.88 14.36
CA LEU A 158 -3.14 -1.71 15.20
C LEU A 158 -2.56 -1.86 16.62
N LYS A 159 -2.66 -3.04 17.22
CA LYS A 159 -2.05 -3.33 18.53
C LYS A 159 -0.52 -3.17 18.51
N VAL A 160 0.16 -3.68 17.48
CA VAL A 160 1.62 -3.53 17.32
C VAL A 160 1.98 -2.05 17.14
N LEU A 161 1.28 -1.32 16.26
CA LEU A 161 1.52 0.11 16.05
C LEU A 161 1.29 0.91 17.34
N GLN A 162 0.28 0.57 18.14
CA GLN A 162 0.03 1.23 19.43
C GLN A 162 1.19 1.05 20.42
N ARG A 163 1.83 -0.13 20.42
CA ARG A 163 3.02 -0.39 21.25
C ARG A 163 4.28 0.31 20.71
N ARG A 164 4.42 0.41 19.38
CA ARG A 164 5.61 0.95 18.71
C ARG A 164 5.58 2.46 18.52
N LEU A 165 4.39 3.04 18.38
CA LEU A 165 4.12 4.46 18.12
C LEU A 165 2.98 4.98 19.01
N PRO A 166 3.14 4.95 20.35
CA PRO A 166 2.04 5.27 21.28
C PRO A 166 1.48 6.69 21.13
N TYR A 167 2.27 7.63 20.61
CA TYR A 167 1.84 9.02 20.37
C TYR A 167 0.96 9.22 19.11
N PHE A 168 0.92 8.23 18.20
CA PHE A 168 0.18 8.33 16.93
C PHE A 168 -1.12 7.52 16.93
N LEU A 169 -1.30 6.58 17.85
CA LEU A 169 -2.51 5.78 17.95
C LEU A 169 -3.03 5.81 19.39
N PRO A 170 -4.19 6.43 19.64
CA PRO A 170 -4.83 6.33 20.95
C PRO A 170 -5.17 4.85 21.24
N VAL A 171 -5.26 4.51 22.51
CA VAL A 171 -5.64 3.17 22.96
C VAL A 171 -7.00 2.79 22.36
N PHE A 172 -7.03 1.79 21.49
CA PHE A 172 -8.29 1.27 20.96
C PHE A 172 -9.01 0.47 22.05
N PRO A 173 -10.32 0.70 22.28
CA PRO A 173 -11.13 -0.21 23.06
C PRO A 173 -11.02 -1.62 22.47
N ARG A 174 -10.88 -2.65 23.31
CA ARG A 174 -10.77 -4.05 22.86
C ARG A 174 -11.88 -4.48 21.87
N ASN A 175 -13.02 -3.80 21.90
CA ASN A 175 -14.21 -4.08 21.10
C ASN A 175 -14.48 -3.02 20.01
N SER A 176 -13.49 -2.24 19.58
CA SER A 176 -13.70 -1.35 18.44
C SER A 176 -13.81 -2.19 17.16
N ASP A 177 -15.04 -2.40 16.67
CA ASP A 177 -15.33 -3.03 15.39
C ASP A 177 -14.78 -2.16 14.25
N VAL A 178 -13.50 -2.35 13.92
CA VAL A 178 -12.95 -1.81 12.68
C VAL A 178 -13.59 -2.60 11.54
N LYS A 179 -14.64 -2.04 10.95
CA LYS A 179 -15.31 -2.61 9.77
C LYS A 179 -14.32 -2.65 8.61
N MET A 180 -13.71 -3.81 8.38
CA MET A 180 -12.98 -4.07 7.15
C MET A 180 -13.96 -4.19 5.99
N ASN A 181 -13.71 -3.47 4.91
CA ASN A 181 -14.52 -3.56 3.69
C ASN A 181 -14.48 -5.00 3.14
N GLN A 182 -15.59 -5.74 3.32
CA GLN A 182 -15.76 -7.11 2.82
C GLN A 182 -15.99 -7.19 1.31
N ALA A 183 -15.86 -6.07 0.57
CA ALA A 183 -16.07 -5.99 -0.88
C ALA A 183 -15.29 -7.05 -1.68
N VAL A 184 -14.18 -7.53 -1.10
CA VAL A 184 -13.33 -8.60 -1.62
C VAL A 184 -14.08 -9.91 -1.89
N LYS A 185 -14.97 -10.36 -0.99
CA LYS A 185 -15.64 -11.68 -1.14
C LYS A 185 -16.51 -11.75 -2.40
N ARG A 186 -16.92 -10.60 -2.95
CA ARG A 186 -17.69 -10.53 -4.19
C ARG A 186 -16.81 -10.52 -5.44
N SER A 187 -15.54 -10.10 -5.33
CA SER A 187 -14.63 -9.94 -6.47
C SER A 187 -13.81 -11.19 -6.82
N SER A 188 -13.61 -12.13 -5.89
CA SER A 188 -12.84 -13.36 -6.19
C SER A 188 -13.64 -14.39 -6.98
N ASN A 189 -14.97 -14.35 -6.91
CA ASN A 189 -15.85 -15.40 -7.45
C ASN A 189 -15.93 -15.42 -8.99
N PHE A 190 -15.37 -14.42 -9.68
CA PHE A 190 -15.41 -14.34 -11.16
C PHE A 190 -14.06 -14.69 -11.83
N VAL A 191 -13.02 -15.02 -11.07
CA VAL A 191 -11.68 -15.29 -11.61
C VAL A 191 -11.38 -16.79 -11.54
N SER A 192 -11.03 -17.41 -12.68
CA SER A 192 -10.69 -18.84 -12.73
C SER A 192 -9.43 -19.17 -11.93
N GLU A 193 -9.31 -20.41 -11.47
CA GLU A 193 -8.12 -20.89 -10.76
C GLU A 193 -6.85 -20.77 -11.61
N GLU A 194 -6.96 -21.07 -12.91
CA GLU A 194 -5.87 -20.89 -13.87
C GLU A 194 -5.40 -19.42 -13.91
N MET A 195 -6.34 -18.47 -13.95
CA MET A 195 -6.01 -17.06 -13.97
C MET A 195 -5.37 -16.60 -12.64
N MET A 196 -5.85 -17.11 -11.51
CA MET A 196 -5.23 -16.86 -10.21
C MET A 196 -3.79 -17.37 -10.15
N LEU A 197 -3.51 -18.54 -10.74
CA LEU A 197 -2.15 -19.09 -10.82
C LEU A 197 -1.25 -18.22 -11.71
N ARG A 198 -1.74 -17.77 -12.88
CA ARG A 198 -1.00 -16.84 -13.76
C ARG A 198 -0.68 -15.53 -13.04
N ILE A 199 -1.64 -14.97 -12.31
CA ILE A 199 -1.43 -13.76 -11.49
C ILE A 199 -0.36 -14.01 -10.43
N LYS A 200 -0.44 -15.12 -9.70
CA LYS A 200 0.54 -15.48 -8.67
C LYS A 200 1.96 -15.57 -9.24
N GLN A 201 2.13 -16.27 -10.35
CA GLN A 201 3.43 -16.45 -11.01
C GLN A 201 3.99 -15.11 -11.53
N ALA A 202 3.15 -14.28 -12.14
CA ALA A 202 3.58 -12.97 -12.64
C ALA A 202 3.95 -11.99 -11.51
N ASN A 203 3.36 -12.17 -10.32
CA ASN A 203 3.61 -11.37 -9.12
C ASN A 203 4.55 -12.09 -8.13
N TRP A 204 5.49 -12.90 -8.63
CA TRP A 204 6.40 -13.70 -7.80
C TRP A 204 7.19 -12.86 -6.77
N ALA A 205 7.57 -11.62 -7.10
CA ALA A 205 8.33 -10.78 -6.18
C ALA A 205 7.45 -10.28 -5.05
N ASP A 206 6.18 -9.95 -5.34
CA ASP A 206 5.20 -9.61 -4.31
C ASP A 206 4.87 -10.81 -3.41
N VAL A 207 4.86 -12.04 -3.95
CA VAL A 207 4.70 -13.28 -3.17
C VAL A 207 5.86 -13.44 -2.19
N GLU A 208 7.09 -13.37 -2.66
CA GLU A 208 8.27 -13.53 -1.81
C GLU A 208 8.41 -12.36 -0.80
N LEU A 209 8.02 -11.14 -1.18
CA LEU A 209 7.96 -9.99 -0.28
C LEU A 209 6.91 -10.19 0.81
N TYR A 210 5.72 -10.66 0.44
CA TYR A 210 4.62 -10.89 1.38
C TYR A 210 5.00 -11.97 2.41
N ASP A 211 5.63 -13.06 2.00
CA ASP A 211 6.13 -14.09 2.92
C ASP A 211 7.20 -13.56 3.87
N PHE A 212 8.11 -12.73 3.36
CA PHE A 212 9.11 -12.03 4.17
C PHE A 212 8.46 -11.10 5.21
N VAL A 213 7.51 -10.26 4.79
CA VAL A 213 6.79 -9.35 5.69
C VAL A 213 5.98 -10.12 6.72
N LYS A 214 5.34 -11.23 6.32
CA LYS A 214 4.59 -12.08 7.24
C LYS A 214 5.46 -12.62 8.38
N GLN A 215 6.68 -13.07 8.08
CA GLN A 215 7.62 -13.49 9.11
C GLN A 215 8.03 -12.34 10.04
N LEU A 216 8.32 -11.16 9.49
CA LEU A 216 8.63 -9.97 10.30
C LEU A 216 7.47 -9.56 11.20
N PHE A 217 6.25 -9.55 10.64
CA PHE A 217 5.04 -9.18 11.36
C PHE A 217 4.81 -10.07 12.57
N TRP A 218 4.88 -11.40 12.41
CA TRP A 218 4.68 -12.32 13.54
C TRP A 218 5.77 -12.21 14.60
N ARG A 219 7.03 -11.95 14.22
CA ARG A 219 8.09 -11.63 15.19
C ARG A 219 7.78 -10.36 15.97
N GLN A 220 7.27 -9.31 15.32
CA GLN A 220 6.85 -8.07 15.99
C GLN A 220 5.65 -8.28 16.92
N VAL A 221 4.67 -9.08 16.49
CA VAL A 221 3.51 -9.47 17.32
C VAL A 221 3.96 -10.16 18.61
N THR A 222 4.84 -11.15 18.50
CA THR A 222 5.42 -11.85 19.67
C THR A 222 6.21 -10.89 20.54
N ALA A 223 7.11 -10.08 19.97
CA ALA A 223 7.93 -9.13 20.72
C ALA A 223 7.11 -8.05 21.43
N CYS A 224 5.96 -7.65 20.87
CA CYS A 224 5.05 -6.68 21.49
C CYS A 224 4.11 -7.33 22.52
N GLY A 225 4.06 -8.67 22.62
CA GLY A 225 3.15 -9.39 23.52
C GLY A 225 1.68 -9.17 23.18
N VAL A 226 1.33 -9.16 21.88
CA VAL A 226 -0.03 -8.87 21.39
C VAL A 226 -0.60 -10.07 20.62
N SER A 227 -0.90 -11.16 21.32
CA SER A 227 -1.65 -12.31 20.76
C SER A 227 -3.15 -12.11 20.80
#